data_AF-A0A441TE12-F1
#
_entry.id   AF-A0A441TE12-F1
#
_cell.length_a   1.000
_cell.length_b   1.000
_cell.length_c   1.000
_cell.angle_alpha   90.00
_cell.angle_beta   90.00
_cell.angle_gamma   90.00
#
_symmetry.space_group_name_H-M   'P 1'
#
loop_
_entity.id
_entity.type
_entity.pdbx_description
1 polymer ?
#
loop_
_entity_poly.entity_id
_entity_poly.type
_entity_poly.pdbx_seq_one_letter_code
_entity_poly.pdbx_strand_id
1 'polypeptide(L)' 'LDPRVFVDERFGLPTVRDIIAELEKPGRDPRPGFKTATFAEGVDDIKDLKPGMLLEGTVTNVAAFGAFVDIGVHQDGL' A
#
# COMPACT_ATOMS: atom_id res chain seq x y z
N LEU A 1 1.62 23.25 -16.62
CA LEU A 1 2.30 23.80 -17.81
C LEU A 1 1.73 23.14 -19.06
N ASP A 2 1.64 23.84 -20.20
CA ASP A 2 1.28 23.21 -21.48
C ASP A 2 2.53 22.55 -22.09
N PRO A 3 2.58 21.21 -22.26
CA PRO A 3 3.75 20.50 -22.78
C PRO A 3 4.03 20.79 -24.26
N ARG A 4 3.02 21.25 -25.03
CA ARG A 4 3.15 21.45 -26.48
C ARG A 4 4.12 22.58 -26.85
N VAL A 5 4.35 23.49 -25.91
CA VAL A 5 5.21 24.68 -26.11
C VAL A 5 6.70 24.32 -26.12
N PHE A 6 7.06 23.12 -25.66
CA PHE A 6 8.45 22.65 -25.57
C PHE A 6 8.78 21.53 -26.57
N VAL A 7 7.89 21.25 -27.51
CA VAL A 7 8.09 20.20 -28.54
C VAL A 7 8.96 20.74 -29.67
N ASP A 8 9.95 19.96 -30.08
CA ASP A 8 10.79 20.24 -31.24
C ASP A 8 11.01 18.98 -32.09
N GLU A 9 11.87 19.08 -33.13
CA GLU A 9 12.19 17.95 -34.02
C GLU A 9 12.95 16.81 -33.33
N ARG A 10 13.58 17.08 -32.18
CA ARG A 10 14.39 16.11 -31.42
C ARG A 10 13.59 15.46 -30.29
N PHE A 11 12.66 16.20 -29.69
CA PHE A 11 11.87 15.79 -28.55
C PHE A 11 10.38 16.03 -28.82
N GLY A 12 9.68 14.93 -29.12
CA GLY A 12 8.25 14.94 -29.33
C GLY A 12 7.44 15.15 -28.04
N LEU A 13 6.13 15.34 -28.21
CA LEU A 13 5.18 15.51 -27.10
C LEU A 13 5.26 14.42 -26.01
N PRO A 14 5.42 13.11 -26.32
CA PRO A 14 5.56 12.09 -25.28
C PRO A 14 6.76 12.35 -24.36
N THR A 15 7.93 12.65 -24.94
CA THR A 15 9.16 12.91 -24.20
C THR A 15 9.04 14.13 -23.30
N VAL A 16 8.45 15.21 -23.80
CA VAL A 16 8.24 16.42 -23.00
C VAL A 16 7.28 16.17 -21.83
N ARG A 17 6.22 15.38 -22.05
CA ARG A 17 5.28 15.01 -20.98
C ARG A 17 5.96 14.19 -19.89
N ASP A 18 6.80 13.23 -20.28
CA ASP A 18 7.53 12.40 -19.35
C ASP A 18 8.53 13.23 -18.53
N ILE A 19 9.24 14.16 -19.16
CA ILE A 19 10.14 15.10 -18.47
C ILE A 19 9.39 15.94 -17.44
N ILE A 20 8.24 16.50 -17.80
CA ILE A 20 7.44 17.30 -16.86
C ILE A 20 6.95 16.43 -15.69
N ALA A 21 6.50 15.21 -15.96
CA ALA A 21 6.07 14.28 -14.92
C ALA A 21 7.22 13.89 -13.97
N GLU A 22 8.44 13.73 -14.48
CA GLU A 22 9.61 13.46 -13.64
C GLU A 22 10.10 14.68 -12.87
N LEU A 23 9.97 15.89 -13.40
CA LEU A 23 10.26 17.11 -12.64
C LEU A 23 9.30 17.31 -11.47
N GLU A 24 8.04 16.85 -11.59
CA GLU A 24 7.07 16.89 -10.50
C GLU A 24 7.41 15.89 -9.39
N LYS A 25 7.97 14.72 -9.73
CA LYS A 25 8.37 13.67 -8.76
C LYS A 25 9.63 12.94 -9.21
N PRO A 26 10.83 13.51 -8.98
CA PRO A 26 12.07 12.93 -9.47
C PRO A 26 12.31 11.53 -8.90
N GLY A 27 12.49 10.54 -9.78
CA GLY A 27 12.77 9.17 -9.36
C GLY A 27 11.58 8.50 -8.69
N ARG A 28 10.37 8.77 -9.20
CA ARG A 28 9.14 8.13 -8.73
C ARG A 28 9.31 6.62 -8.71
N ASP A 29 9.25 6.04 -7.51
CA ASP A 29 9.22 4.60 -7.35
C ASP A 29 7.99 4.03 -8.09
N PRO A 30 8.17 3.13 -9.08
CA PRO A 30 7.06 2.56 -9.84
C PRO A 30 6.25 1.56 -9.02
N ARG A 31 6.73 1.18 -7.84
CA ARG A 31 6.01 0.26 -6.96
C ARG A 31 4.72 0.92 -6.46
N PRO A 32 3.61 0.16 -6.37
CA PRO A 32 2.45 0.64 -5.65
C PRO A 32 2.88 1.04 -4.24
N GLY A 33 2.38 2.19 -3.77
CA GLY A 33 2.67 2.63 -2.41
C GLY A 33 2.31 1.54 -1.41
N PHE A 34 3.15 1.39 -0.39
CA PHE A 34 2.92 0.43 0.68
C PHE A 34 1.54 0.73 1.30
N LYS A 35 0.58 -0.17 1.07
CA LYS A 35 -0.71 -0.11 1.76
C LYS A 35 -0.47 -0.74 3.12
N THR A 36 -0.52 0.07 4.17
CA THR A 36 -0.64 -0.46 5.52
C THR A 36 -1.89 -1.32 5.57
N ALA A 37 -1.76 -2.51 6.14
CA ALA A 37 -2.90 -3.33 6.52
C ALA A 37 -3.90 -2.44 7.25
N THR A 38 -5.02 -2.16 6.62
CA THR A 38 -6.12 -1.48 7.30
C THR A 38 -6.82 -2.57 8.07
N PHE A 39 -6.52 -2.69 9.36
CA PHE A 39 -7.37 -3.44 10.27
C PHE A 39 -8.82 -3.06 9.99
N ALA A 40 -9.71 -4.04 9.96
CA ALA A 40 -11.12 -3.78 9.70
C ALA A 40 -11.60 -2.70 10.68
N GLU A 41 -12.04 -1.53 10.17
CA GLU A 41 -12.47 -0.41 11.01
C GLU A 41 -13.52 -0.91 12.01
N GLY A 42 -13.22 -0.80 13.32
CA GLY A 42 -14.14 -1.13 14.41
C GLY A 42 -14.00 -2.52 15.05
N VAL A 43 -12.86 -3.21 14.87
CA VAL A 43 -12.53 -4.43 15.62
C VAL A 43 -11.34 -4.14 16.54
N ASP A 44 -11.63 -3.63 17.74
CA ASP A 44 -10.62 -3.32 18.77
C ASP A 44 -10.68 -4.31 19.95
N ASP A 45 -11.83 -4.95 20.17
CA ASP A 45 -12.07 -5.89 21.27
C ASP A 45 -12.48 -7.28 20.75
N ILE A 46 -12.14 -8.34 21.51
CA ILE A 46 -12.54 -9.72 21.20
C ILE A 46 -14.06 -9.91 21.04
N LYS A 47 -14.86 -9.00 21.63
CA LYS A 47 -16.32 -9.02 21.59
C LYS A 47 -16.88 -8.65 20.22
N ASP A 48 -16.10 -7.93 19.42
CA ASP A 48 -16.50 -7.49 18.09
C ASP A 48 -16.32 -8.60 17.04
N LEU A 49 -15.55 -9.64 17.40
CA LEU A 49 -15.30 -10.79 16.55
C LEU A 49 -16.55 -11.68 16.40
N LYS A 50 -16.83 -12.05 15.15
CA LYS A 50 -17.86 -13.04 14.80
C LYS A 50 -17.24 -14.14 13.94
N PRO A 51 -17.65 -15.41 14.14
CA PRO A 51 -17.19 -16.50 13.28
C PRO A 51 -17.46 -16.20 11.80
N GLY A 52 -16.45 -16.45 10.96
CA GLY A 52 -16.52 -16.22 9.50
C GLY A 52 -16.04 -14.86 9.02
N MET A 53 -15.57 -13.99 9.92
CA MET A 53 -14.91 -12.74 9.53
C MET A 53 -13.55 -13.02 8.86
N LEU A 54 -13.28 -12.31 7.77
CA LEU A 54 -11.97 -12.23 7.14
C LEU A 54 -11.31 -10.93 7.64
N LEU A 55 -10.24 -11.07 8.41
CA LEU A 55 -9.51 -9.95 9.02
C LEU A 55 -8.08 -9.93 8.50
N GLU A 56 -7.53 -8.72 8.39
CA GLU A 56 -6.11 -8.52 8.13
C GLU A 56 -5.37 -8.45 9.47
N GLY A 57 -4.28 -9.19 9.59
CA GLY A 57 -3.50 -9.28 10.82
C GLY A 57 -2.00 -9.44 10.52
N THR A 58 -1.18 -9.16 11.53
CA THR A 58 0.29 -9.24 11.42
C THR A 58 0.79 -10.47 12.17
N VAL A 59 1.69 -11.24 11.57
CA VAL A 59 2.31 -12.39 12.23
C VAL A 59 3.27 -11.90 13.32
N THR A 60 3.00 -12.25 14.58
CA THR A 60 3.84 -11.89 15.74
C THR A 60 4.93 -12.93 15.99
N ASN A 61 4.64 -14.21 15.79
CA ASN A 61 5.56 -15.30 16.05
C ASN A 61 5.30 -16.52 15.15
N VAL A 62 6.35 -17.25 14.79
CA VAL A 62 6.27 -18.48 14.00
C VAL A 62 6.87 -19.63 14.80
N ALA A 63 6.06 -20.67 15.03
CA ALA A 63 6.46 -21.89 15.72
C ALA A 63 6.38 -23.10 14.78
N ALA A 64 6.95 -24.23 15.19
CA ALA A 64 6.93 -25.47 14.41
C ALA A 64 5.50 -26.02 14.19
N PHE A 65 4.53 -25.59 14.98
CA PHE A 65 3.14 -26.05 14.93
C PHE A 65 2.16 -24.99 14.39
N GLY A 66 2.62 -23.79 14.04
CA GLY A 66 1.71 -22.73 13.58
C GLY A 66 2.35 -21.34 13.60
N ALA A 67 1.54 -20.33 13.31
CA ALA A 67 1.93 -18.93 13.38
C ALA A 67 0.90 -18.18 14.23
N PHE A 68 1.39 -17.31 15.11
CA PHE A 68 0.55 -16.43 15.90
C PHE A 68 0.30 -15.14 15.12
N VAL A 69 -0.96 -14.74 15.01
CA VAL A 69 -1.40 -13.57 14.25
C VAL A 69 -2.10 -12.61 15.19
N ASP A 70 -1.61 -11.37 15.25
CA ASP A 70 -2.29 -10.25 15.89
C ASP A 70 -3.26 -9.61 14.89
N ILE A 71 -4.53 -9.62 15.26
CA ILE A 71 -5.64 -9.04 14.48
C ILE A 71 -6.16 -7.74 15.10
N GLY A 72 -5.45 -7.16 16.08
CA GLY A 72 -5.77 -5.86 16.68
C GLY A 72 -6.66 -5.92 17.93
N VAL A 73 -6.97 -7.12 18.45
CA VAL A 73 -7.88 -7.30 19.61
C VAL A 73 -7.15 -7.50 20.95
N HIS A 74 -5.88 -7.08 21.03
CA HIS A 74 -5.00 -7.26 22.20
C HIS A 74 -4.80 -8.71 22.66
N GLN A 75 -5.15 -9.69 21.81
CA GLN A 75 -4.99 -11.11 22.07
C GLN A 75 -4.64 -11.85 20.77
N ASP A 76 -3.49 -12.52 20.77
CA ASP A 76 -2.97 -13.26 19.61
C ASP A 76 -3.84 -14.50 19.32
N GLY A 77 -4.19 -14.69 18.04
CA GLY A 77 -4.80 -15.92 17.53
C GLY A 77 -3.73 -16.93 17.07
N LEU A 78 -4.03 -18.23 17.20
CA LEU A 78 -3.24 -19.34 16.64
C LEU A 78 -3.91 -19.93 15.39
#